data_AF-A0A7V4MR92-F1
#
_entry.id   AF-A0A7V4MR92-F1
#
_cell.length_a   1.000
_cell.length_b   1.000
_cell.length_c   1.000
_cell.angle_alpha   90.00
_cell.angle_beta   90.00
_cell.angle_gamma   90.00
#
_symmetry.space_group_name_H-M   'P 1'
#
loop_
_entity.id
_entity.type
_entity.pdbx_description
1 polymer ?
#
loop_
_entity_poly.entity_id
_entity_poly.type
_entity_poly.pdbx_seq_one_letter_code
_entity_poly.pdbx_strand_id
1 'polypeptide(L)'
;MRRIYSFIEKHFYLAVIILFFMTLGIRLFLTPYHQVLREDAYIYVMKGIEISHGNFTPSLTHAIGLSLFLAPFFWLFGSESIFQNMLYARIISVIVGSL
;
A
#
# COMPACT_ATOMS: atom_id res chain seq x y z
N MET A 1 24.12 -25.82 -9.42
CA MET A 1 23.21 -24.84 -10.05
C MET A 1 22.04 -25.48 -10.81
N ARG A 2 22.24 -26.40 -11.77
CA ARG A 2 21.14 -27.02 -12.55
C ARG A 2 19.94 -27.57 -11.75
N ARG A 3 20.20 -28.17 -10.58
CA ARG A 3 19.16 -28.78 -9.72
C ARG A 3 18.21 -27.74 -9.07
N ILE A 4 18.71 -26.54 -8.79
CA ILE A 4 17.92 -25.44 -8.20
C ILE A 4 17.00 -24.83 -9.26
N TYR A 5 17.53 -24.58 -10.46
CA TYR A 5 16.73 -24.09 -11.58
C TYR A 5 15.59 -25.05 -11.95
N SER A 6 15.88 -26.36 -12.03
CA SER A 6 14.87 -27.39 -12.26
C SER A 6 13.77 -27.41 -11.18
N PHE A 7 14.13 -27.15 -9.92
CA PHE A 7 13.18 -27.10 -8.82
C PHE A 7 12.28 -25.85 -8.88
N ILE A 8 12.87 -24.69 -9.19
CA ILE A 8 12.16 -23.41 -9.36
C ILE A 8 11.20 -23.49 -10.54
N GLU A 9 11.63 -24.07 -11.66
CA GLU A 9 10.80 -24.22 -12.86
C GLU A 9 9.60 -25.13 -12.60
N LYS A 10 9.80 -26.21 -11.83
CA LYS A 10 8.72 -27.13 -11.43
C LYS A 10 7.77 -26.52 -10.39
N HIS A 11 8.23 -25.60 -9.54
CA HIS A 11 7.44 -24.97 -8.48
C HIS A 11 7.44 -23.44 -8.59
N PHE A 12 7.25 -22.93 -9.81
CA PHE A 12 7.34 -21.51 -10.11
C PHE A 12 6.47 -20.65 -9.17
N TYR A 13 5.20 -21.04 -9.00
CA TYR A 13 4.27 -20.35 -8.11
C TYR A 13 4.74 -20.32 -6.65
N LEU A 14 5.34 -21.41 -6.17
CA LEU A 14 5.83 -21.50 -4.79
C LEU A 14 7.04 -20.57 -4.59
N ALA A 15 7.93 -20.50 -5.59
CA ALA A 15 9.05 -19.56 -5.58
C ALA A 15 8.57 -18.09 -5.55
N VAL A 16 7.54 -17.75 -6.34
CA VAL A 16 6.94 -16.40 -6.34
C VAL A 16 6.31 -16.07 -5.00
N ILE A 17 5.57 -16.99 -4.39
CA ILE A 17 4.96 -16.81 -3.07
C ILE A 17 6.02 -16.58 -1.99
N ILE A 18 7.09 -17.38 -2.00
CA ILE A 18 8.21 -17.20 -1.05
C ILE A 18 8.84 -15.82 -1.24
N LEU A 19 9.07 -15.41 -2.50
CA LEU A 19 9.65 -14.11 -2.80
C LEU A 19 8.75 -12.97 -2.30
N PHE A 20 7.44 -13.07 -2.53
CA PHE A 20 6.44 -12.11 -2.01
C PHE A 20 6.48 -11.99 -0.49
N PHE A 21 6.50 -13.10 0.25
CA PHE A 21 6.56 -13.04 1.72
C PHE A 21 7.91 -12.50 2.20
N MET A 22 9.00 -12.80 1.50
CA MET A 22 10.32 -12.26 1.82
C MET A 22 10.36 -10.74 1.62
N THR A 23 9.84 -10.23 0.50
CA THR A 23 9.78 -8.78 0.23
C THR A 23 8.85 -8.08 1.21
N LEU A 24 7.68 -8.66 1.50
CA LEU A 24 6.73 -8.16 2.49
C LEU A 24 7.35 -8.06 3.89
N GLY A 25 8.03 -9.11 4.36
CA GLY A 25 8.68 -9.11 5.67
C GLY A 25 9.76 -8.02 5.78
N ILE A 26 10.61 -7.90 4.77
CA ILE A 26 11.67 -6.87 4.74
C ILE A 26 11.06 -5.47 4.76
N ARG A 27 10.03 -5.21 3.94
CA ARG A 27 9.41 -3.89 3.87
C ARG A 27 8.67 -3.53 5.16
N LEU A 28 7.92 -4.46 5.75
CA LEU A 28 7.24 -4.22 7.02
C LEU A 28 8.25 -3.91 8.14
N PHE A 29 9.37 -4.63 8.19
CA PHE A 29 10.40 -4.42 9.20
C PHE A 29 11.10 -3.05 9.08
N LEU A 30 11.38 -2.60 7.85
CA LEU A 30 12.10 -1.34 7.60
C LEU A 30 11.19 -0.10 7.56
N THR A 31 9.87 -0.28 7.60
CA THR A 31 8.92 0.83 7.47
C THR A 31 8.83 1.65 8.77
N PRO A 32 9.08 2.97 8.75
CA PRO A 32 8.96 3.79 9.94
C PRO A 32 7.48 4.15 10.20
N TYR A 33 6.84 3.46 11.14
CA TYR A 33 5.42 3.69 11.49
C TYR A 33 5.17 4.92 12.36
N HIS A 34 6.19 5.42 13.06
CA HIS A 34 6.06 6.59 13.93
C HIS A 34 6.17 7.93 13.17
N GLN A 35 6.41 7.89 11.86
CA GLN A 35 6.62 9.09 11.04
C GLN A 35 5.35 9.47 10.28
N VAL A 36 5.05 10.77 10.29
CA VAL A 36 4.05 11.39 9.42
C VAL A 36 4.45 11.18 7.96
N LEU A 37 3.46 10.97 7.09
CA LEU A 37 3.69 10.87 5.65
C LEU A 37 4.28 12.18 5.08
N ARG A 38 5.08 12.07 4.02
CA ARG A 38 5.51 13.23 3.23
C ARG A 38 4.28 13.96 2.66
N GLU A 39 4.43 15.25 2.40
CA GLU A 39 3.37 16.16 1.95
C GLU A 39 2.54 15.58 0.77
N ASP A 40 3.21 15.05 -0.26
CA ASP A 40 2.53 14.43 -1.41
C ASP A 40 1.63 13.27 -0.98
N ALA A 41 2.18 12.33 -0.21
CA ALA A 41 1.46 11.13 0.25
C ALA A 41 0.32 11.49 1.21
N TYR A 42 0.49 12.54 2.02
CA TYR A 42 -0.58 13.06 2.86
C TYR A 42 -1.77 13.56 2.05
N ILE A 43 -1.53 14.31 0.98
CA ILE A 43 -2.59 14.83 0.10
C ILE A 43 -3.39 13.67 -0.50
N TYR A 44 -2.72 12.59 -0.92
CA TYR A 44 -3.39 11.40 -1.42
C TYR A 44 -4.30 10.72 -0.39
N VAL A 45 -3.86 10.67 0.88
CA VAL A 45 -4.65 10.14 1.99
C VAL A 45 -5.87 11.02 2.25
N MET A 46 -5.69 12.33 2.37
CA MET A 46 -6.80 13.27 2.59
C MET A 46 -7.83 13.18 1.47
N LYS A 47 -7.38 13.21 0.22
CA LYS A 47 -8.26 13.08 -0.94
C LYS A 47 -8.94 11.71 -0.99
N GLY A 48 -8.26 10.64 -0.56
CA GLY A 48 -8.87 9.31 -0.45
C GLY A 48 -9.98 9.26 0.60
N ILE A 49 -9.81 9.93 1.74
CA ILE A 49 -10.85 10.06 2.77
C ILE A 49 -12.03 10.89 2.24
N GLU A 50 -11.78 12.00 1.54
CA GLU A 50 -12.85 12.77 0.92
C GLU A 50 -13.68 11.92 -0.06
N ILE A 51 -13.00 11.13 -0.89
CA ILE A 51 -13.64 10.21 -1.83
C ILE A 51 -14.44 9.13 -1.09
N SER A 52 -13.94 8.60 0.03
CA SER A 52 -14.68 7.62 0.83
C SER A 52 -15.97 8.19 1.44
N HIS A 53 -16.07 9.50 1.57
CA HIS A 53 -17.27 10.24 2.00
C HIS A 53 -18.12 10.75 0.82
N GLY A 54 -17.80 10.36 -0.42
CA GLY A 54 -18.55 10.74 -1.62
C GLY A 54 -18.11 12.06 -2.27
N ASN A 55 -17.03 12.68 -1.82
CA ASN A 55 -16.51 13.92 -2.41
C ASN A 55 -15.41 13.65 -3.46
N PHE A 56 -15.84 13.65 -4.72
CA PHE A 56 -14.97 13.42 -5.90
C PHE A 56 -14.44 14.71 -6.54
N THR A 57 -14.50 15.85 -5.86
CA THR A 57 -13.94 17.10 -6.40
C THR A 57 -12.47 16.92 -6.80
N PRO A 58 -12.06 17.30 -8.01
CA PRO A 58 -10.69 17.07 -8.47
C PRO A 58 -9.70 17.92 -7.67
N SER A 59 -8.58 17.31 -7.27
CA SER A 59 -7.44 18.05 -6.73
C SER A 59 -6.68 18.72 -7.88
N LEU A 60 -6.28 19.98 -7.69
CA LEU A 60 -5.52 20.74 -8.69
C LEU A 60 -4.05 20.33 -8.80
N THR A 61 -3.53 19.67 -7.76
CA THR A 61 -2.08 19.40 -7.63
C THR A 61 -1.70 17.97 -7.96
N HIS A 62 -2.62 17.01 -7.85
CA HIS A 62 -2.32 15.58 -7.94
C HIS A 62 -3.41 14.80 -8.68
N ALA A 63 -2.99 13.80 -9.46
CA ALA A 63 -3.92 12.88 -10.12
C ALA A 63 -4.69 12.03 -9.10
N ILE A 64 -5.96 11.71 -9.37
CA ILE A 64 -6.84 11.04 -8.40
C ILE A 64 -6.53 9.54 -8.18
N GLY A 65 -5.68 8.92 -9.00
CA GLY A 65 -5.53 7.47 -9.08
C GLY A 65 -5.26 6.78 -7.73
N LEU A 66 -4.24 7.24 -7.00
CA LEU A 66 -3.89 6.63 -5.70
C LEU A 66 -4.97 6.89 -4.64
N SER A 67 -5.57 8.08 -4.64
CA SER A 67 -6.66 8.42 -3.72
C SER A 67 -7.91 7.58 -3.96
N LEU A 68 -8.25 7.35 -5.23
CA LEU A 68 -9.36 6.49 -5.63
C LEU A 68 -9.10 5.04 -5.24
N PHE A 69 -7.86 4.58 -5.39
CA PHE A 69 -7.46 3.24 -4.94
C PHE A 69 -7.56 3.09 -3.41
N LEU A 70 -7.17 4.12 -2.65
CA LEU A 70 -7.22 4.09 -1.18
C LEU A 70 -8.65 4.24 -0.62
N ALA A 71 -9.56 4.89 -1.34
CA ALA A 71 -10.88 5.24 -0.83
C ALA A 71 -11.74 4.04 -0.36
N PRO A 72 -11.80 2.89 -1.05
CA PRO A 72 -12.51 1.70 -0.55
C PRO A 72 -11.94 1.21 0.80
N PHE A 73 -10.62 1.30 0.99
CA PHE A 73 -9.99 0.88 2.25
C PHE A 73 -10.33 1.85 3.39
N PHE A 74 -10.38 3.16 3.12
CA PHE A 74 -10.83 4.13 4.11
C PHE A 74 -12.34 4.02 4.39
N TRP A 75 -13.14 3.61 3.42
CA TRP A 75 -14.55 3.32 3.67
C TRP A 75 -14.75 2.10 4.58
N LEU A 76 -13.92 1.06 4.42
CA LEU A 76 -14.01 -0.17 5.22
C LEU A 76 -13.35 -0.07 6.61
N PHE A 77 -12.18 0.57 6.69
CA PHE A 77 -11.31 0.55 7.85
C PHE A 77 -10.90 1.94 8.34
N GLY A 78 -11.44 3.00 7.74
CA GLY A 78 -11.09 4.38 8.09
C GLY A 78 -11.36 4.68 9.56
N SER A 79 -10.54 5.58 10.09
CA SER A 79 -10.66 6.12 11.44
C SER A 79 -10.89 7.62 11.40
N GLU A 80 -11.44 8.18 12.47
CA GLU A 80 -11.49 9.64 12.64
C GLU A 80 -10.08 10.23 12.83
N SER A 81 -9.11 9.43 13.27
CA SER A 81 -7.72 9.86 13.40
C SER A 81 -7.01 9.83 12.05
N ILE A 82 -6.63 11.03 11.58
CA ILE A 82 -5.79 11.21 10.37
C ILE A 82 -4.52 10.37 10.46
N PHE A 83 -3.87 10.35 11.64
CA PHE A 83 -2.64 9.59 11.83
C PHE A 83 -2.84 8.08 11.62
N GLN A 84 -3.97 7.52 12.08
CA GLN A 84 -4.29 6.12 11.83
C GLN A 84 -4.55 5.85 10.34
N ASN A 85 -5.24 6.75 9.65
CA ASN A 85 -5.45 6.63 8.19
C ASN A 85 -4.14 6.70 7.41
N MET A 86 -3.17 7.53 7.84
CA MET A 86 -1.83 7.53 7.27
C MET A 86 -1.12 6.18 7.47
N LEU A 87 -1.28 5.57 8.64
CA LEU A 87 -0.69 4.26 8.94
C LEU A 87 -1.32 3.16 8.08
N TYR A 88 -2.64 3.18 7.89
CA TYR A 88 -3.33 2.27 6.98
C TYR A 88 -2.85 2.43 5.53
N ALA A 89 -2.78 3.67 5.04
CA ALA A 89 -2.27 3.95 3.69
C ALA A 89 -0.83 3.43 3.52
N ARG A 90 0.01 3.57 4.55
CA ARG A 90 1.38 3.06 4.55
C ARG A 90 1.42 1.53 4.49
N ILE A 91 0.61 0.84 5.30
CA ILE A 91 0.53 -0.64 5.26
C ILE A 91 0.03 -1.13 3.90
N ILE A 92 -1.03 -0.52 3.37
CA ILE A 92 -1.59 -0.85 2.05
C ILE A 92 -0.50 -0.67 0.97
N SER A 93 0.23 0.45 1.01
CA SER A 93 1.32 0.72 0.08
C SER A 93 2.46 -0.30 0.18
N VAL A 94 2.77 -0.77 1.40
CA VAL A 94 3.77 -1.83 1.62
C VAL A 94 3.30 -3.15 0.99
N ILE A 95 2.04 -3.54 1.21
CA ILE A 95 1.48 -4.79 0.66
C ILE A 95 1.47 -4.74 -0.86
N VAL A 96 0.93 -3.67 -1.45
CA VAL A 96 0.83 -3.51 -2.91
C VAL A 96 2.21 -3.46 -3.54
N GLY A 97 3.18 -2.78 -2.91
CA GLY A 97 4.53 -2.70 -3.44
C GLY A 97 5.34 -3.99 -3.30
N SER A 98 4.92 -4.93 -2.45
CA SER A 98 5.56 -6.24 -2.29
C SER A 98 5.09 -7.29 -3.29
N LEU A 99 3.93 -7.06 -3.92
CA LEU A 99 3.38 -7.86 -5.01
C LEU A 99 4.18 -7.64 -6.30
#